data_AF-A0A2V9WIF2-F1
#
_entry.id   AF-A0A2V9WIF2-F1
#
_cell.length_a   1.000
_cell.length_b   1.000
_cell.length_c   1.000
_cell.angle_alpha   90.00
_cell.angle_beta   90.00
_cell.angle_gamma   90.00
#
_symmetry.space_group_name_H-M   'P 1'
#
loop_
_entity.id
_entity.type
_entity.pdbx_description
1 polymer ?
#
loop_
_entity_poly.entity_id
_entity_poly.type
_entity_poly.pdbx_seq_one_letter_code
_entity_poly.pdbx_strand_id
1 'polypeptide(L)'
;MSTEEPKKQAQIARLMSDLRSTKLELLSAQSAAERLRFQYSVQDIVVFGERQTLKGAIASADAICRFFASLEAELKVVEQLPNGEE
;
A
#
# COMPACT_ATOMS: atom_id res chain seq x y z
N MET A 1 37.00 8.13 4.33
CA MET A 1 35.72 7.39 4.38
C MET A 1 34.62 8.43 4.21
N SER A 2 33.96 8.44 3.05
CA SER A 2 33.00 9.49 2.71
C SER A 2 31.74 9.35 3.55
N THR A 3 31.28 10.46 4.16
CA THR A 3 30.09 10.53 5.02
C THR A 3 28.78 10.18 4.31
N GLU A 4 28.82 9.92 3.00
CA GLU A 4 27.66 9.65 2.14
C GLU A 4 27.23 8.18 2.15
N GLU A 5 28.17 7.25 2.29
CA GLU A 5 27.87 5.81 2.39
C GLU A 5 27.02 5.45 3.63
N PRO A 6 27.36 5.90 4.86
CA PRO A 6 26.54 5.60 6.03
C PRO A 6 25.15 6.28 5.97
N LYS A 7 25.05 7.47 5.37
CA LYS A 7 23.76 8.15 5.18
C LYS A 7 22.86 7.38 4.22
N LYS A 8 23.40 6.92 3.10
CA LYS A 8 22.68 6.09 2.12
C LYS A 8 22.20 4.78 2.75
N GLN A 9 23.06 4.11 3.52
CA GLN A 9 22.67 2.87 4.23
C GLN A 9 21.55 3.12 5.25
N ALA A 10 21.61 4.22 6.00
CA ALA A 10 20.55 4.57 6.93
C ALA A 10 19.21 4.85 6.24
N GLN A 11 19.23 5.52 5.08
CA GLN A 11 18.02 5.77 4.27
C GLN A 11 17.41 4.48 3.74
N ILE A 12 18.24 3.55 3.24
CA ILE A 12 17.77 2.23 2.77
C ILE A 12 17.16 1.45 3.94
N ALA A 13 17.81 1.44 5.10
CA ALA A 13 17.28 0.77 6.29
C ALA A 13 15.92 1.35 6.71
N ARG A 14 15.77 2.69 6.65
CA ARG A 14 14.51 3.38 6.93
C ARG A 14 13.43 3.00 5.93
N LEU A 15 13.72 3.06 4.64
CA LEU A 15 12.80 2.63 3.57
C LEU A 15 12.31 1.19 3.79
N MET A 16 13.21 0.27 4.10
CA MET A 16 12.85 -1.13 4.36
C MET A 16 12.03 -1.30 5.64
N SER A 17 12.26 -0.46 6.65
CA SER A 17 11.42 -0.44 7.85
C SER A 17 10.01 0.06 7.53
N ASP A 18 9.91 1.20 6.84
CA ASP A 18 8.62 1.81 6.48
C ASP A 18 7.82 0.86 5.56
N LEU A 19 8.46 0.20 4.59
CA LEU A 19 7.81 -0.80 3.73
C LEU A 19 7.24 -1.99 4.52
N ARG A 20 7.98 -2.50 5.51
CA ARG A 20 7.48 -3.59 6.38
C ARG A 20 6.28 -3.13 7.21
N SER A 21 6.33 -1.93 7.78
CA SER A 21 5.21 -1.34 8.50
C SER A 21 3.98 -1.16 7.61
N THR A 22 4.15 -0.57 6.42
CA THR A 22 3.04 -0.41 5.46
C THR A 22 2.41 -1.75 5.08
N LYS A 23 3.21 -2.81 4.86
CA LYS A 23 2.68 -4.15 4.58
C LYS A 23 1.75 -4.66 5.70
N LEU A 24 2.13 -4.45 6.97
CA LEU A 24 1.32 -4.88 8.12
C LEU A 24 0.01 -4.08 8.22
N GLU A 25 0.06 -2.78 7.99
CA GLU A 25 -1.13 -1.92 7.97
C GLU A 25 -2.10 -2.30 6.85
N LEU A 26 -1.59 -2.63 5.66
CA LEU A 26 -2.43 -3.08 4.53
C LEU A 26 -3.13 -4.41 4.84
N LEU A 27 -2.44 -5.37 5.45
CA LEU A 27 -3.05 -6.63 5.89
C LEU A 27 -4.15 -6.37 6.92
N SER A 28 -3.93 -5.44 7.84
CA SER A 28 -4.92 -5.04 8.85
C SER A 28 -6.15 -4.39 8.21
N ALA A 29 -5.95 -3.52 7.22
CA ALA A 29 -7.01 -2.90 6.44
C ALA A 29 -7.80 -3.93 5.62
N GLN A 30 -7.12 -4.89 4.98
CA GLN A 30 -7.75 -6.00 4.26
C GLN A 30 -8.63 -6.81 5.20
N SER A 31 -8.11 -7.26 6.35
CA SER A 31 -8.89 -8.01 7.32
C SER A 31 -10.09 -7.22 7.86
N ALA A 32 -9.98 -5.91 8.02
CA ALA A 32 -11.12 -5.06 8.40
C ALA A 32 -12.20 -5.03 7.32
N ALA A 33 -11.82 -4.87 6.04
CA ALA A 33 -12.74 -4.90 4.91
C ALA A 33 -13.42 -6.28 4.75
N GLU A 34 -12.68 -7.37 4.97
CA GLU A 34 -13.21 -8.74 4.95
C GLU A 34 -14.24 -8.96 6.06
N ARG A 35 -13.97 -8.50 7.29
CA ARG A 35 -14.95 -8.55 8.38
C ARG A 35 -16.24 -7.78 8.06
N LEU A 36 -16.14 -6.67 7.34
CA LEU A 36 -17.31 -5.91 6.90
C LEU A 36 -18.12 -6.68 5.86
N ARG A 37 -17.44 -7.24 4.84
CA ARG A 37 -18.05 -8.07 3.78
C ARG A 37 -18.65 -9.38 4.29
N PHE A 38 -18.12 -9.93 5.37
CA PHE A 38 -18.64 -11.15 5.97
C PHE A 38 -19.96 -10.90 6.72
N GLN A 39 -20.09 -9.74 7.36
CA GLN A 39 -21.23 -9.41 8.22
C GLN A 39 -22.38 -8.71 7.50
N TYR A 40 -22.09 -7.95 6.44
CA TYR A 40 -23.07 -7.08 5.80
C TYR A 40 -23.01 -7.21 4.28
N SER A 41 -24.18 -7.15 3.63
CA SER A 41 -24.23 -7.03 2.18
C SER A 41 -23.75 -5.64 1.75
N VAL A 42 -23.26 -5.53 0.51
CA VAL A 42 -22.89 -4.23 -0.07
C VAL A 42 -24.08 -3.26 -0.05
N GLN A 43 -25.29 -3.76 -0.27
CA GLN A 43 -26.49 -2.94 -0.28
C GLN A 43 -26.81 -2.40 1.12
N ASP A 44 -26.66 -3.21 2.17
CA ASP A 44 -26.86 -2.75 3.56
C ASP A 44 -25.84 -1.68 3.94
N ILE A 45 -24.57 -1.86 3.57
CA ILE A 45 -23.51 -0.88 3.82
C ILE A 45 -23.83 0.46 3.13
N VAL A 46 -24.31 0.43 1.89
CA VAL A 46 -24.64 1.65 1.13
C VAL A 46 -25.90 2.35 1.65
N VAL A 47 -26.92 1.58 2.06
CA VAL A 47 -28.21 2.11 2.52
C VAL A 47 -28.11 2.65 3.94
N PHE A 48 -27.46 1.91 4.84
CA PHE A 48 -27.46 2.20 6.29
C PHE A 48 -26.12 2.75 6.81
N GLY A 49 -25.04 2.67 6.04
CA GLY A 49 -23.73 3.19 6.44
C GLY A 49 -23.72 4.70 6.60
N GLU A 50 -22.97 5.19 7.59
CA GLU A 50 -22.74 6.62 7.77
C GLU A 50 -22.02 7.19 6.54
N ARG A 51 -22.65 8.15 5.88
CA ARG A 51 -22.29 8.53 4.50
C ARG A 51 -20.91 9.17 4.40
N GLN A 52 -20.47 9.96 5.38
CA GLN A 52 -19.15 10.59 5.35
C GLN A 52 -18.05 9.57 5.64
N THR A 53 -18.25 8.69 6.63
CA THR A 53 -17.33 7.58 6.93
C THR A 53 -17.16 6.67 5.73
N LEU A 54 -18.25 6.27 5.06
CA LEU A 54 -18.17 5.42 3.88
C LEU A 54 -17.40 6.09 2.74
N LYS A 55 -17.70 7.36 2.45
CA LYS A 55 -16.97 8.13 1.42
C LYS A 55 -15.48 8.26 1.75
N GLY A 56 -15.14 8.55 3.01
CA GLY A 56 -13.75 8.64 3.47
C GLY A 56 -13.01 7.32 3.33
N ALA A 57 -13.64 6.20 3.74
CA ALA A 57 -13.06 4.87 3.59
C ALA A 57 -12.81 4.51 2.11
N ILE A 58 -13.77 4.79 1.22
CA ILE A 58 -13.62 4.58 -0.22
C ILE A 58 -12.47 5.41 -0.78
N ALA A 59 -12.40 6.70 -0.45
CA ALA A 59 -11.34 7.59 -0.93
C ALA A 59 -9.95 7.15 -0.47
N SER A 60 -9.81 6.73 0.78
CA SER A 60 -8.55 6.20 1.32
C SER A 60 -8.13 4.90 0.62
N ALA A 61 -9.06 3.96 0.44
CA ALA A 61 -8.79 2.71 -0.27
C ALA A 61 -8.35 2.98 -1.72
N ASP A 62 -9.03 3.88 -2.41
CA ASP A 62 -8.69 4.24 -3.80
C ASP A 62 -7.32 4.92 -3.91
N ALA A 63 -6.97 5.82 -2.98
CA ALA A 63 -5.65 6.44 -2.94
C ALA A 63 -4.52 5.41 -2.71
N ILE A 64 -4.74 4.44 -1.82
CA ILE A 64 -3.81 3.33 -1.58
C ILE A 64 -3.65 2.50 -2.86
N CYS A 65 -4.76 2.08 -3.49
CA CYS A 65 -4.72 1.31 -4.73
C CYS A 65 -3.95 2.05 -5.83
N ARG A 66 -4.18 3.36 -6.02
CA ARG A 66 -3.48 4.16 -7.02
C ARG A 66 -1.98 4.24 -6.76
N PHE A 67 -1.57 4.43 -5.50
CA PHE A 67 -0.15 4.44 -5.14
C PHE A 67 0.52 3.10 -5.44
N PHE A 68 -0.06 1.98 -4.98
CA PHE A 68 0.53 0.67 -5.23
C PHE A 68 0.51 0.25 -6.69
N ALA A 69 -0.49 0.68 -7.47
CA ALA A 69 -0.50 0.47 -8.92
C ALA A 69 0.67 1.19 -9.62
N SER A 70 1.05 2.39 -9.18
CA SER A 70 2.25 3.06 -9.70
C SER A 70 3.54 2.31 -9.36
N LEU A 71 3.65 1.76 -8.14
CA LEU A 71 4.80 0.93 -7.75
C LEU A 71 4.87 -0.36 -8.56
N GLU A 72 3.74 -1.01 -8.83
CA GLU A 72 3.67 -2.20 -9.67
C GLU A 72 4.11 -1.91 -11.12
N ALA A 73 3.70 -0.75 -11.67
CA ALA A 73 4.11 -0.33 -13.00
C ALA A 73 5.64 -0.15 -13.09
N GLU A 74 6.24 0.57 -12.14
CA GLU A 74 7.70 0.76 -12.08
C GLU A 74 8.45 -0.55 -11.84
N LEU A 75 7.93 -1.43 -10.98
CA LEU A 75 8.53 -2.74 -10.72
C LEU A 75 8.58 -3.59 -12.00
N LYS A 76 7.50 -3.62 -12.77
CA LYS A 76 7.46 -4.32 -14.07
C LYS A 76 8.48 -3.78 -15.05
N VAL A 77 8.69 -2.46 -15.08
CA VAL A 77 9.73 -1.84 -15.92
C VAL A 77 11.12 -2.33 -15.50
N VAL A 78 11.42 -2.33 -14.20
CA VAL A 78 12.71 -2.79 -13.67
C VAL A 78 12.95 -4.27 -13.92
N GLU A 79 11.93 -5.12 -13.75
CA GLU A 79 12.02 -6.57 -13.96
C GLU A 79 12.14 -6.96 -15.44
N GLN A 80 11.67 -6.11 -16.37
CA GLN A 80 11.79 -6.31 -17.82
C GLN A 80 13.11 -5.82 -18.40
N LEU A 81 13.95 -5.13 -17.61
CA LEU A 81 15.31 -4.81 -18.03
C LEU A 81 16.08 -6.12 -18.25
N PRO A 82 16.77 -6.30 -19.40
CA PRO A 82 17.53 -7.51 -19.65
C PRO A 82 18.60 -7.67 -18.56
N ASN A 83 18.58 -8.82 -17.88
CA ASN A 83 19.67 -9.22 -16.99
C ASN A 83 20.93 -9.51 -17.85
N GLY A 84 21.74 -8.48 -18.07
CA GLY A 84 23.05 -8.50 -18.75
C GLY A 84 23.36 -7.08 -19.21
N GLU A 85 24.42 -6.40 -18.78
CA GLU A 85 25.80 -6.85 -18.57
C GLU A 85 26.44 -5.99 -17.46
N GLU A 86 27.00 -6.60 -16.40
CA GLU A 86 28.24 -6.19 -15.71
C GLU A 86 28.93 -7.44 -15.15
#